data_AF-A0A9P4MRL9-F1
#
_entry.id   AF-A0A9P4MRL9-F1
#
_cell.length_a   1.000
_cell.length_b   1.000
_cell.length_c   1.000
_cell.angle_alpha   90.00
_cell.angle_beta   90.00
_cell.angle_gamma   90.00
#
_symmetry.space_group_name_H-M   'P 1'
#
loop_
_entity.id
_entity.type
_entity.pdbx_description
1 polymer ?
#
loop_
_entity_poly.entity_id
_entity_poly.type
_entity_poly.pdbx_seq_one_letter_code
_entity_poly.pdbx_strand_id
1 'polypeptide(L)'
;MLIGCDGSRSRVRQLRYPTSFQNNSLPIRLLGVLVSFTRSGCHAMLSLDPYFFKGTGPLTSAYLWFSFLSVPPGSNSNDEVVCQIIVSWPYRPGFRGREDAVDPPKSNSGKFLAVYHAGSPELG
;
A
#
# COMPACT_ATOMS: atom_id res chain seq x y z
N MET A 1 27.49 -7.38 -18.73
CA MET A 1 26.17 -6.76 -18.49
C MET A 1 26.06 -6.45 -17.00
N LEU A 2 25.70 -5.22 -16.62
CA LEU A 2 25.50 -4.81 -15.22
C LEU A 2 24.01 -4.56 -14.99
N ILE A 3 23.42 -5.23 -13.99
CA ILE A 3 22.03 -5.03 -13.57
C ILE A 3 22.04 -4.49 -12.14
N GLY A 4 21.39 -3.34 -11.92
CA GLY A 4 21.22 -2.76 -10.59
C GLY A 4 19.91 -3.20 -9.95
N CYS A 5 19.98 -3.88 -8.81
CA CYS A 5 18.82 -4.31 -8.00
C CYS A 5 18.83 -3.64 -6.60
N ASP A 6 19.34 -2.41 -6.53
CA ASP A 6 19.67 -1.66 -5.31
C ASP A 6 18.68 -0.52 -4.99
N GLY A 7 17.51 -0.53 -5.64
CA GLY A 7 16.33 0.24 -5.25
C GLY A 7 16.42 1.76 -5.46
N SER A 8 15.67 2.52 -4.64
CA SER A 8 15.52 3.97 -4.81
C SER A 8 16.82 4.74 -4.58
N ARG A 9 17.76 4.17 -3.81
CA ARG A 9 19.10 4.74 -3.52
C ARG A 9 20.21 4.07 -4.34
N SER A 10 19.88 3.58 -5.53
CA SER A 10 20.78 2.82 -6.39
C SER A 10 22.17 3.44 -6.56
N ARG A 11 23.19 2.72 -6.12
CA ARG A 11 24.61 3.04 -6.31
C ARG A 11 25.03 2.79 -7.75
N VAL A 12 24.47 1.76 -8.40
CA VAL A 12 24.69 1.51 -9.83
C VAL A 12 24.24 2.72 -10.67
N ARG A 13 23.06 3.29 -10.38
CA ARG A 13 22.57 4.49 -11.06
C ARG A 13 23.45 5.71 -10.79
N GLN A 14 23.90 5.90 -9.54
CA GLN A 14 24.84 6.97 -9.18
C GLN A 14 26.16 6.88 -9.95
N LEU A 15 26.73 5.68 -10.08
CA LEU A 15 27.99 5.49 -10.81
C LEU A 15 27.85 5.75 -12.31
N ARG A 16 26.73 5.31 -12.91
CA ARG A 16 26.52 5.47 -14.35
C ARG A 16 26.04 6.86 -14.77
N TYR A 17 25.30 7.54 -13.89
CA TYR A 17 24.66 8.83 -14.13
C TYR A 17 24.92 9.80 -12.96
N PRO A 18 26.18 10.22 -12.75
CA PRO A 18 26.59 10.94 -11.55
C PRO A 18 25.89 12.29 -11.34
N THR A 19 25.36 12.90 -12.40
CA THR A 19 24.67 14.20 -12.34
C THR A 19 23.15 14.10 -12.40
N SER A 20 22.59 12.93 -12.72
CA SER A 20 21.15 12.75 -12.99
C SER A 20 20.58 11.45 -12.38
N PHE A 21 21.14 10.97 -11.27
CA PHE A 21 20.71 9.75 -10.60
C PHE A 21 19.50 9.91 -9.67
N GLN A 22 19.11 11.15 -9.40
CA GLN A 22 18.05 11.49 -8.45
C GLN A 22 16.68 11.05 -8.98
N ASN A 23 15.80 10.62 -8.09
CA ASN A 23 14.43 10.26 -8.47
C ASN A 23 13.55 11.51 -8.53
N ASN A 24 12.63 11.55 -9.50
CA ASN A 24 11.55 12.54 -9.50
C ASN A 24 10.56 12.19 -8.38
N SER A 25 10.40 13.10 -7.41
CA SER A 25 9.44 12.91 -6.32
C SER A 25 8.04 13.27 -6.80
N LEU A 26 7.13 12.30 -6.73
CA LEU A 26 5.73 12.53 -7.03
C LEU A 26 5.01 13.11 -5.80
N PRO A 27 4.02 14.00 -5.96
CA PRO A 27 3.21 14.53 -4.86
C PRO A 27 2.17 13.51 -4.41
N ILE A 28 2.64 12.31 -4.04
CA ILE A 28 1.83 11.17 -3.62
C ILE A 28 2.48 10.60 -2.36
N ARG A 29 1.65 10.10 -1.44
CA ARG A 29 2.10 9.29 -0.31
C ARG A 29 1.59 7.88 -0.46
N LEU A 30 2.41 6.93 -0.03
CA LEU A 30 2.13 5.51 -0.11
C LEU A 30 2.41 4.87 1.25
N LEU A 31 1.50 4.03 1.69
CA LEU A 31 1.61 3.25 2.92
C LEU A 31 1.30 1.80 2.62
N GLY A 32 2.25 0.92 2.93
CA GLY A 32 2.04 -0.53 2.94
C GLY A 32 1.95 -1.03 4.38
N VAL A 33 1.02 -1.94 4.65
CA VAL A 33 0.89 -2.67 5.91
C VAL A 33 0.77 -4.16 5.66
N LEU A 34 1.20 -4.95 6.64
CA LEU A 34 0.89 -6.36 6.75
C LEU A 34 -0.11 -6.53 7.88
N VAL A 35 -1.18 -7.26 7.60
CA VAL A 35 -2.26 -7.50 8.57
C VAL A 35 -2.60 -8.97 8.57
N SER A 36 -2.63 -9.54 9.76
CA SER A 36 -3.12 -10.89 10.01
C SER A 36 -4.62 -10.86 10.24
N PHE A 37 -5.33 -11.73 9.55
CA PHE A 37 -6.76 -11.93 9.72
C PHE A 37 -7.06 -13.41 9.95
N THR A 38 -8.21 -13.72 10.56
CA THR A 38 -8.71 -15.08 10.50
C THR A 38 -9.25 -15.40 9.11
N ARG A 39 -9.24 -16.67 8.72
CA ARG A 39 -9.79 -17.12 7.44
C ARG A 39 -11.26 -16.74 7.26
N SER A 40 -12.05 -16.82 8.34
CA SER A 40 -13.43 -16.35 8.36
C SER A 40 -13.54 -14.83 8.18
N GLY A 41 -12.64 -14.06 8.81
CA GLY A 41 -12.57 -12.60 8.66
C GLY A 41 -12.20 -12.14 7.24
N CYS A 42 -11.48 -12.97 6.49
CA CYS A 42 -11.12 -12.72 5.09
C CYS A 42 -12.09 -13.31 4.07
N HIS A 43 -13.19 -13.95 4.48
CA HIS A 43 -14.08 -14.67 3.55
C HIS A 43 -14.62 -13.77 2.43
N ALA A 44 -15.02 -12.54 2.74
CA ALA A 44 -15.48 -11.59 1.73
C ALA A 44 -14.39 -11.24 0.71
N MET A 45 -13.14 -11.07 1.15
CA MET A 45 -12.02 -10.78 0.26
C MET A 45 -11.65 -12.00 -0.59
N LEU A 46 -11.63 -13.20 0.01
CA LEU A 46 -11.39 -14.45 -0.71
C LEU A 46 -12.47 -14.74 -1.78
N SER A 47 -13.71 -14.33 -1.51
CA SER A 47 -14.83 -14.48 -2.46
C SER A 47 -14.77 -13.47 -3.59
N LEU A 48 -14.17 -12.30 -3.36
CA LEU A 48 -13.98 -11.27 -4.37
C LEU A 48 -12.82 -11.61 -5.31
N ASP A 49 -11.65 -11.88 -4.75
CA ASP A 49 -10.46 -12.34 -5.48
C ASP A 49 -9.55 -13.16 -4.54
N PRO A 50 -9.27 -14.44 -4.84
CA PRO A 50 -8.48 -15.30 -3.97
C PRO A 50 -6.98 -14.99 -3.97
N TYR A 51 -6.49 -14.11 -4.83
CA TYR A 51 -5.07 -13.80 -4.97
C TYR A 51 -4.77 -12.35 -4.61
N PHE A 52 -5.26 -11.41 -5.40
CA PHE A 52 -5.04 -9.99 -5.20
C PHE A 52 -6.01 -9.15 -6.02
N PHE A 53 -6.44 -8.01 -5.48
CA PHE A 53 -7.20 -7.04 -6.24
C PHE A 53 -6.63 -5.64 -6.06
N LYS A 54 -6.92 -4.78 -7.03
CA LYS A 54 -6.48 -3.38 -7.05
C LYS A 54 -7.64 -2.49 -7.39
N GLY A 55 -7.68 -1.32 -6.76
CA GLY A 55 -8.73 -0.33 -6.97
C GLY A 55 -8.14 1.05 -7.14
N THR A 56 -8.81 1.87 -7.94
CA THR A 56 -8.55 3.31 -8.00
C THR A 56 -9.86 4.04 -7.75
N GLY A 57 -9.80 5.12 -6.96
CA GLY A 57 -10.91 6.03 -6.79
C GLY A 57 -10.74 7.22 -7.74
N PRO A 58 -11.48 7.33 -8.86
CA PRO A 58 -11.30 8.43 -9.79
C PRO A 58 -11.56 9.81 -9.14
N LEU A 59 -12.52 9.88 -8.22
CA LEU A 59 -12.85 11.12 -7.49
C LEU A 59 -11.78 11.53 -6.47
N THR A 60 -11.16 10.56 -5.80
CA THR A 60 -10.18 10.81 -4.73
C THR A 60 -8.75 10.77 -5.22
N SER A 61 -8.51 10.25 -6.43
CA SER A 61 -7.19 9.87 -6.95
C SER A 61 -6.43 8.95 -5.99
N ALA A 62 -7.15 8.19 -5.16
CA ALA A 62 -6.57 7.21 -4.26
C ALA A 62 -6.39 5.86 -4.95
N TYR A 63 -5.40 5.10 -4.52
CA TYR A 63 -5.13 3.75 -5.00
C TYR A 63 -5.12 2.76 -3.84
N LEU A 64 -5.62 1.56 -4.10
CA LEU A 64 -5.60 0.42 -3.19
C LEU A 64 -5.00 -0.80 -3.92
N TRP A 65 -4.10 -1.48 -3.23
CA TRP A 65 -3.68 -2.85 -3.52
C TRP A 65 -4.01 -3.70 -2.31
N PHE A 66 -4.61 -4.86 -2.54
CA PHE A 66 -4.78 -5.89 -1.54
C PHE A 66 -4.30 -7.23 -2.11
N SER A 67 -3.54 -7.99 -1.33
CA SER A 67 -3.11 -9.34 -1.72
C SER A 67 -2.91 -10.25 -0.51
N PHE A 68 -3.18 -11.53 -0.69
CA PHE A 68 -2.79 -12.56 0.28
C PHE A 68 -1.32 -12.93 0.07
N LEU A 69 -0.54 -12.97 1.15
CA LEU A 69 0.89 -13.35 1.07
C LEU A 69 1.12 -14.86 1.16
N SER A 70 0.12 -15.63 1.61
CA SER A 70 0.17 -17.08 1.70
C SER A 70 -1.06 -17.70 1.04
N VAL A 71 -0.89 -18.31 -0.14
CA VAL A 71 -1.92 -19.13 -0.80
C VAL A 71 -1.25 -20.34 -1.49
N PRO A 72 -1.75 -21.58 -1.32
CA PRO A 72 -2.91 -21.97 -0.53
C PRO A 72 -2.53 -22.27 0.94
N PRO A 73 -3.43 -21.97 1.90
CA PRO A 73 -3.27 -22.42 3.27
C PRO A 73 -3.27 -23.96 3.28
N GLY A 74 -2.15 -24.57 3.67
CA GLY A 74 -2.09 -26.01 3.89
C GLY A 74 -3.13 -26.42 4.93
N SER A 75 -3.63 -27.66 4.87
CA SER A 75 -4.66 -28.20 5.76
C SER A 75 -4.36 -28.10 7.27
N ASN A 76 -3.13 -27.72 7.63
CA ASN A 76 -2.61 -27.67 8.99
C ASN A 76 -2.16 -26.27 9.43
N SER A 77 -2.36 -25.22 8.62
CA SER A 77 -1.97 -23.87 9.02
C SER A 77 -3.00 -23.29 9.99
N ASN A 78 -2.52 -22.75 11.13
CA ASN A 78 -3.29 -21.83 11.99
C ASN A 78 -4.22 -20.97 11.13
N ASP A 79 -5.47 -20.77 11.56
CA ASP A 79 -6.53 -20.03 10.85
C ASP A 79 -6.19 -18.58 10.44
N GLU A 80 -4.94 -18.17 10.58
CA GLU A 80 -4.37 -16.88 10.28
C GLU A 80 -3.92 -16.78 8.81
N VAL A 81 -4.42 -15.74 8.13
CA VAL A 81 -4.08 -15.37 6.77
C VAL A 81 -3.41 -14.01 6.81
N VAL A 82 -2.18 -13.94 6.30
CA VAL A 82 -1.43 -12.68 6.22
C VAL A 82 -1.76 -11.98 4.91
N CYS A 83 -2.24 -10.75 5.02
CA CYS A 83 -2.58 -9.89 3.91
C CYS A 83 -1.57 -8.74 3.81
N GLN A 84 -1.23 -8.36 2.59
CA GLN A 84 -0.57 -7.10 2.29
C GLN A 84 -1.60 -6.11 1.76
N ILE A 85 -1.65 -4.94 2.37
CA ILE A 85 -2.51 -3.83 1.93
C ILE A 85 -1.64 -2.62 1.66
N ILE A 86 -1.75 -2.05 0.47
CA ILE A 86 -1.04 -0.83 0.09
C ILE A 86 -2.06 0.20 -0.33
N VAL A 87 -1.97 1.38 0.28
CA VAL A 87 -2.81 2.52 -0.07
C VAL A 87 -1.93 3.69 -0.48
N SER A 88 -2.38 4.48 -1.45
CA SER A 88 -1.75 5.74 -1.79
C SER A 88 -2.76 6.85 -1.97
N TRP A 89 -2.32 8.08 -1.72
CA TRP A 89 -3.13 9.28 -1.82
C TRP A 89 -2.33 10.50 -2.28
N PRO A 90 -2.99 11.51 -2.88
CA PRO A 90 -2.36 12.78 -3.22
C PRO A 90 -1.80 13.51 -1.98
N TYR A 91 -0.59 14.02 -2.09
CA TYR A 91 0.02 14.88 -1.09
C TYR A 91 -0.27 16.36 -1.41
N ARG A 92 -1.45 16.82 -1.00
CA ARG A 92 -1.89 18.21 -1.17
C ARG A 92 -2.92 18.60 -0.11
N PRO A 93 -3.03 19.91 0.20
CA PRO A 93 -4.19 20.47 0.92
C PRO A 93 -5.52 20.05 0.29
N GLY A 94 -6.56 19.93 1.12
CA GLY A 94 -7.92 19.61 0.70
C GLY A 94 -8.19 18.13 0.42
N PHE A 95 -7.17 17.25 0.48
CA PHE A 95 -7.41 15.81 0.34
C PHE A 95 -8.29 15.31 1.50
N ARG A 96 -9.50 14.82 1.17
CA ARG A 96 -10.51 14.39 2.14
C ARG A 96 -10.84 15.46 3.20
N GLY A 97 -10.95 16.72 2.77
CA GLY A 97 -11.31 17.84 3.65
C GLY A 97 -10.25 18.23 4.68
N ARG A 98 -9.04 17.68 4.60
CA ARG A 98 -7.93 18.07 5.47
C ARG A 98 -7.34 19.40 4.99
N GLU A 99 -7.12 20.34 5.91
CA GLU A 99 -6.48 21.62 5.58
C GLU A 99 -5.06 21.40 5.04
N ASP A 100 -4.28 20.56 5.73
CA ASP A 100 -2.89 20.27 5.34
C ASP A 100 -2.74 18.97 4.54
N ALA A 101 -1.65 18.92 3.76
CA ALA A 101 -1.22 17.68 3.13
C ALA A 101 -0.87 16.61 4.19
N VAL A 102 -1.30 15.38 3.96
CA VAL A 102 -1.22 14.32 4.97
C VAL A 102 -0.05 13.38 4.68
N ASP A 103 0.90 13.29 5.61
CA ASP A 103 1.96 12.29 5.58
C ASP A 103 1.50 10.94 6.15
N PRO A 104 2.15 9.81 5.77
CA PRO A 104 1.85 8.51 6.34
C PRO A 104 2.03 8.52 7.86
N PRO A 105 1.09 7.94 8.63
CA PRO A 105 1.24 7.80 10.07
C PRO A 105 2.49 7.02 10.43
N LYS A 106 3.16 7.43 11.52
CA LYS A 106 4.39 6.77 11.99
C LYS A 106 4.08 5.56 12.89
N SER A 107 3.02 5.63 13.69
CA SER A 107 2.62 4.56 14.61
C SER A 107 1.87 3.43 13.89
N ASN A 108 1.98 2.20 14.39
CA ASN A 108 1.29 1.04 13.80
C ASN A 108 -0.24 1.18 13.88
N SER A 109 -0.77 1.69 15.00
CA SER A 109 -2.19 2.00 15.14
C SER A 109 -2.67 3.03 14.12
N GLY A 110 -1.88 4.09 13.92
CA GLY A 110 -2.17 5.12 12.92
C GLY A 110 -2.13 4.57 11.49
N LYS A 111 -1.17 3.69 11.17
CA LYS A 111 -1.08 3.06 9.85
C LYS A 111 -2.29 2.16 9.58
N PHE A 112 -2.69 1.36 10.56
CA PHE A 112 -3.89 0.52 10.46
C PHE A 112 -5.14 1.37 10.22
N LEU A 113 -5.32 2.43 11.01
CA LEU A 113 -6.45 3.35 10.89
C LEU A 113 -6.49 4.07 9.53
N ALA A 114 -5.33 4.48 9.00
CA ALA A 114 -5.24 5.09 7.68
C ALA A 114 -5.69 4.13 6.57
N VAL A 115 -5.35 2.85 6.66
CA VAL A 115 -5.79 1.82 5.71
C VAL A 115 -7.29 1.56 5.84
N TYR A 116 -7.81 1.46 7.07
CA TYR A 116 -9.24 1.29 7.32
C TYR A 116 -10.09 2.42 6.72
N HIS A 117 -9.67 3.68 6.93
CA HIS A 117 -10.37 4.82 6.35
C HIS A 117 -10.17 4.95 4.84
N ALA A 118 -9.05 4.49 4.28
CA ALA A 118 -8.84 4.52 2.83
C ALA A 118 -9.94 3.74 2.09
N GLY A 119 -10.45 2.65 2.67
CA GLY A 119 -11.53 1.83 2.11
C GLY A 119 -12.95 2.24 2.51
N SER A 120 -13.14 3.19 3.44
CA SER A 120 -14.47 3.61 3.92
C SER A 120 -15.04 4.75 3.05
N PRO A 121 -16.21 4.59 2.43
CA PRO A 121 -16.83 5.61 1.58
C PRO A 121 -17.50 6.76 2.38
N GLU A 122 -17.67 6.64 3.69
CA GLU A 122 -18.59 7.48 4.48
C GLU A 122 -17.97 8.70 5.19
N LEU A 123 -16.87 9.25 4.68
CA LEU A 123 -16.27 10.50 5.20
C LEU A 123 -16.00 11.52 4.08
N GLY A 124 -16.91 11.57 3.10
CA GLY A 124 -16.95 12.59 2.05
C GLY A 124 -18.06 13.60 2.29
#